data_AF-A0A445J7Z4-F1
#
_entry.id   AF-A0A445J7Z4-F1
#
_cell.length_a   1.000
_cell.length_b   1.000
_cell.length_c   1.000
_cell.angle_alpha   90.00
_cell.angle_beta   90.00
_cell.angle_gamma   90.00
#
_symmetry.space_group_name_H-M   'P 1'
#
loop_
_entity.id
_entity.type
_entity.pdbx_description
1 polymer ?
#
loop_
_entity_poly.entity_id
_entity_poly.type
_entity_poly.pdbx_seq_one_letter_code
_entity_poly.pdbx_strand_id
1 'polypeptide(L)'
;MAMASTATSISSLNTATGFPLPRSSFFTPLSRVHDFERAISSSNVYDDRLRELAEAGKDIESAYWELVVKDIQDACKLLEPIYNEKDGEDGNVSVMVSPKLANDTKGTIEAAKKLHKMVGSPSVYIKIPATDEFISSMKEVICLGISVYATLIFCLPKYEAVIDAYLDGLEACSLTDLYKVSSAAAFYISRVDATLDKKLDQIGTTEALDLKGKGAVAQAVLAYQLYQKKFSGPRWER
;
A
#
# COMPACT_ATOMS: atom_id res chain seq x y z
N MET A 1 17.09 -8.71 -9.11
CA MET A 1 16.57 -8.10 -7.86
C MET A 1 16.32 -6.60 -8.11
N ALA A 2 15.18 -6.27 -8.73
CA ALA A 2 14.78 -4.90 -9.05
C ALA A 2 13.77 -4.40 -8.01
N MET A 3 14.21 -4.19 -6.77
CA MET A 3 13.41 -3.54 -5.73
C MET A 3 14.02 -2.16 -5.47
N ALA A 4 13.54 -1.16 -6.19
CA ALA A 4 13.97 0.22 -6.00
C ALA A 4 13.40 0.75 -4.67
N SER A 5 14.31 1.13 -3.78
CA SER A 5 14.07 1.85 -2.53
C SER A 5 13.08 3.01 -2.74
N THR A 6 11.97 2.98 -2.01
CA THR A 6 11.14 4.16 -1.77
C THR A 6 10.98 4.39 -0.27
N ALA A 7 12.10 4.48 0.44
CA ALA A 7 12.15 5.14 1.74
C ALA A 7 12.35 6.65 1.50
N THR A 8 11.29 7.38 1.23
CA THR A 8 11.32 8.84 1.32
C THR A 8 9.94 9.34 1.70
N SER A 9 9.73 9.68 2.97
CA SER A 9 8.89 10.79 3.45
C SER A 9 8.58 10.65 4.95
N ILE A 10 9.60 10.74 5.82
CA ILE A 10 9.37 11.12 7.24
C ILE A 10 10.46 12.11 7.71
N SER A 11 11.71 11.97 7.23
CA SER A 11 12.81 12.85 7.63
C SER A 11 12.61 14.33 7.27
N SER A 12 11.95 14.64 6.14
CA SER A 12 11.67 16.01 5.69
C SER A 12 10.46 16.66 6.37
N LEU A 13 9.65 15.90 7.12
CA LEU A 13 8.42 16.40 7.77
C LEU A 13 8.69 16.98 9.18
N ASN A 14 9.70 16.46 9.89
CA ASN A 14 10.06 16.94 11.23
C ASN A 14 10.55 18.40 11.25
N THR A 15 11.08 18.90 10.13
CA THR A 15 11.60 20.28 10.03
C THR A 15 10.51 21.32 9.75
N ALA A 16 9.31 20.93 9.32
CA ALA A 16 8.27 21.86 8.86
C ALA A 16 7.18 22.18 9.91
N THR A 17 6.92 21.28 10.87
CA THR A 17 5.71 21.39 11.73
C THR A 17 5.97 21.32 13.24
N GLY A 18 7.19 21.04 13.68
CA GLY A 18 7.51 20.94 15.12
C GLY A 18 6.84 19.78 15.86
N PHE A 19 6.16 18.87 15.16
CA PHE A 19 5.56 17.66 15.72
C PHE A 19 6.49 16.46 15.51
N PRO A 20 6.94 15.75 16.57
CA PRO A 20 7.74 14.55 16.41
C PRO A 20 6.86 13.41 15.91
N LEU A 21 6.98 13.07 14.62
CA LEU A 21 6.45 11.80 14.11
C LEU A 21 7.40 10.66 14.51
N PRO A 22 6.87 9.47 14.88
CA PRO A 22 7.71 8.34 15.29
C PRO A 22 8.71 7.95 14.19
N ARG A 23 9.97 7.78 14.56
CA ARG A 23 11.05 7.29 13.68
C ARG A 23 10.98 5.77 13.59
N SER A 24 10.02 5.24 12.84
CA SER A 24 10.12 3.86 12.37
C SER A 24 10.74 3.87 10.96
N SER A 25 11.85 3.14 10.82
CA SER A 25 12.53 2.95 9.54
C SER A 25 11.82 1.83 8.78
N PHE A 26 10.57 2.06 8.35
CA PHE A 26 9.82 1.06 7.59
C PHE A 26 10.55 0.75 6.28
N PHE A 27 10.99 -0.50 6.09
CA PHE A 27 11.62 -0.96 4.87
C PHE A 27 10.71 -1.98 4.17
N THR A 28 9.55 -1.51 3.72
CA THR A 28 8.60 -2.31 2.93
C THR A 28 8.82 -2.03 1.45
N PRO A 29 9.30 -2.99 0.63
CA PRO A 29 9.35 -2.81 -0.82
C PRO A 29 7.93 -2.59 -1.36
N LEU A 30 7.73 -1.41 -1.95
CA LEU A 30 6.45 -1.03 -2.56
C LEU A 30 6.50 -1.32 -4.04
N SER A 31 5.91 -2.44 -4.47
CA SER A 31 5.77 -2.72 -5.89
C SER A 31 4.53 -2.03 -6.48
N ARG A 32 4.62 -1.63 -7.75
CA ARG A 32 3.51 -1.18 -8.61
C ARG A 32 3.69 -1.81 -9.98
N VAL A 33 2.59 -1.93 -10.73
CA VAL A 33 2.58 -2.51 -12.08
C VAL A 33 3.64 -1.89 -13.00
N HIS A 34 3.72 -0.56 -13.01
CA HIS A 34 4.72 0.15 -13.84
C HIS A 34 6.17 -0.09 -13.38
N ASP A 35 6.41 -0.38 -12.11
CA ASP A 35 7.76 -0.69 -11.63
C ASP A 35 8.20 -2.07 -12.17
N PHE A 36 7.27 -3.04 -12.26
CA PHE A 36 7.51 -4.33 -12.92
C PHE A 36 7.68 -4.20 -14.43
N GLU A 37 6.81 -3.44 -15.10
CA GLU A 37 6.94 -3.17 -16.54
C GLU A 37 8.33 -2.63 -16.88
N ARG A 38 8.80 -1.65 -16.09
CA ARG A 38 10.14 -1.09 -16.25
C ARG A 38 11.22 -2.13 -16.00
N ALA A 39 11.14 -2.88 -14.91
CA ALA A 39 12.14 -3.89 -14.58
C ALA A 39 12.27 -4.97 -15.68
N ILE A 40 11.15 -5.41 -16.24
CA ILE A 40 11.09 -6.40 -17.32
C ILE A 40 11.62 -5.82 -18.63
N SER A 41 11.24 -4.58 -18.98
CA SER A 41 11.64 -3.97 -20.27
C SER A 41 13.05 -3.40 -20.29
N SER A 42 13.60 -3.03 -19.13
CA SER A 42 14.89 -2.33 -19.03
C SER A 42 16.04 -3.17 -18.50
N SER A 43 15.84 -4.49 -18.29
CA SER A 43 16.89 -5.38 -17.79
C SER A 43 16.80 -6.76 -18.44
N ASN A 44 17.93 -7.46 -18.53
CA ASN A 44 18.01 -8.84 -19.04
C ASN A 44 17.76 -9.90 -17.97
N VAL A 45 17.45 -9.49 -16.73
CA VAL A 45 17.31 -10.39 -15.57
C VAL A 45 16.16 -11.38 -15.76
N TYR A 46 15.18 -11.05 -16.62
CA TYR A 46 14.01 -11.86 -16.89
C TYR A 46 14.10 -12.67 -18.18
N ASP A 47 15.13 -12.49 -19.00
CA ASP A 47 15.19 -13.03 -20.37
C ASP A 47 15.12 -14.56 -20.41
N ASP A 48 15.91 -15.24 -19.59
CA ASP A 48 15.94 -16.70 -19.54
C ASP A 48 14.60 -17.25 -19.05
N ARG A 49 14.01 -16.63 -18.02
CA ARG A 49 12.71 -17.07 -17.49
C ARG A 49 11.56 -16.80 -18.46
N LEU A 50 11.59 -15.67 -19.18
CA LEU A 50 10.63 -15.36 -20.23
C LEU A 50 10.73 -16.36 -21.38
N ARG A 51 11.96 -16.78 -21.74
CA ARG A 51 12.18 -17.82 -22.76
C ARG A 51 11.58 -19.15 -22.33
N GLU A 52 11.86 -19.61 -21.11
CA GLU A 52 11.27 -20.83 -20.55
C GLU A 52 9.74 -20.80 -20.56
N LEU A 53 9.14 -19.67 -20.16
CA LEU A 53 7.69 -19.49 -20.13
C LEU A 53 7.08 -19.48 -21.54
N ALA A 54 7.76 -18.87 -22.51
CA ALA A 54 7.35 -18.87 -23.90
C ALA A 54 7.44 -20.28 -24.52
N GLU A 55 8.53 -21.01 -24.25
CA GLU A 55 8.72 -22.40 -24.69
C GLU A 55 7.68 -23.35 -24.07
N ALA A 56 7.25 -23.07 -22.84
CA ALA A 56 6.16 -23.79 -22.17
C ALA A 56 4.76 -23.41 -22.69
N GLY A 57 4.65 -22.50 -23.67
CA GLY A 57 3.39 -22.09 -24.29
C GLY A 57 2.45 -21.29 -23.39
N LYS A 58 2.99 -20.63 -22.34
CA LYS A 58 2.20 -19.80 -21.44
C LYS A 58 1.72 -18.53 -22.17
N ASP A 59 0.49 -18.12 -21.89
CA ASP A 59 0.01 -16.81 -22.32
C ASP A 59 0.71 -15.66 -21.56
N ILE A 60 0.65 -14.46 -22.12
CA ILE A 60 1.35 -13.28 -21.61
C ILE A 60 0.94 -12.94 -20.17
N GLU A 61 -0.35 -13.03 -19.85
CA GLU A 61 -0.84 -12.67 -18.52
C GLU A 61 -0.39 -13.69 -17.47
N SER A 62 -0.47 -14.98 -17.79
CA SER A 62 0.06 -16.05 -16.94
C SER A 62 1.56 -15.91 -16.71
N ALA A 63 2.34 -15.62 -17.77
CA ALA A 63 3.78 -15.42 -17.66
C ALA A 63 4.12 -14.21 -16.77
N TYR A 64 3.44 -13.08 -16.97
CA TYR A 64 3.61 -11.89 -16.12
C TYR A 64 3.34 -12.19 -14.64
N TRP A 65 2.21 -12.83 -14.32
CA TRP A 65 1.87 -13.13 -12.93
C TRP A 65 2.82 -14.14 -12.30
N GLU A 66 3.35 -15.09 -13.07
CA GLU A 66 4.35 -16.03 -12.56
C GLU A 66 5.65 -15.30 -12.17
N LEU A 67 6.11 -14.36 -13.00
CA LEU A 67 7.27 -13.52 -12.69
C LEU A 67 7.04 -12.64 -11.47
N VAL A 68 5.91 -11.95 -11.41
CA VAL A 68 5.56 -11.08 -10.29
C VAL A 68 5.48 -11.86 -8.99
N VAL A 69 4.77 -12.99 -8.98
CA VAL A 69 4.64 -13.82 -7.76
C VAL A 69 6.01 -14.33 -7.31
N LYS A 70 6.85 -14.76 -8.25
CA LYS A 70 8.20 -15.24 -7.93
C LYS A 70 9.07 -14.15 -7.30
N ASP A 71 9.08 -12.94 -7.87
CA ASP A 71 9.82 -11.79 -7.31
C ASP A 71 9.33 -11.43 -5.91
N ILE A 72 8.01 -11.47 -5.69
CA ILE A 72 7.42 -11.19 -4.38
C ILE A 72 7.78 -12.28 -3.37
N GLN A 73 7.74 -13.56 -3.75
CA GLN A 73 8.17 -14.66 -2.88
C GLN A 73 9.64 -14.53 -2.48
N ASP A 74 10.52 -14.19 -3.43
CA ASP A 74 11.94 -14.03 -3.16
C ASP A 74 12.21 -12.81 -2.26
N ALA A 75 11.45 -11.72 -2.43
CA ALA A 75 11.51 -10.57 -1.55
C ALA A 75 10.98 -10.88 -0.14
N CYS A 76 9.86 -11.61 -0.03
CA CYS A 76 9.33 -12.06 1.27
C CYS A 76 10.36 -12.90 2.01
N LYS A 77 11.01 -13.86 1.32
CA LYS A 77 12.05 -14.70 1.89
C LYS A 77 13.27 -13.89 2.33
N LEU A 78 13.66 -12.89 1.56
CA LEU A 78 14.80 -12.03 1.91
C LEU A 78 14.52 -11.21 3.16
N LEU A 79 13.28 -10.73 3.34
CA LEU A 79 12.88 -9.87 4.46
C LEU A 79 12.32 -10.63 5.66
N GLU A 80 12.15 -11.95 5.55
CA GLU A 80 11.68 -12.83 6.62
C GLU A 80 12.45 -12.64 7.95
N PRO A 81 13.79 -12.48 7.98
CA PRO A 81 14.49 -12.20 9.24
C PRO A 81 14.01 -10.92 9.93
N ILE A 82 13.75 -9.86 9.17
CA ILE A 82 13.26 -8.58 9.69
C ILE A 82 11.81 -8.73 10.15
N TYR A 83 10.98 -9.41 9.35
CA TYR A 83 9.59 -9.69 9.72
C TYR A 83 9.50 -10.44 11.05
N ASN A 84 10.33 -11.46 11.25
CA ASN A 84 10.37 -12.24 12.48
C ASN A 84 10.96 -11.44 13.66
N GLU A 85 12.01 -10.63 13.44
CA GLU A 85 12.61 -9.79 14.50
C GLU A 85 11.66 -8.69 14.98
N LYS A 86 10.79 -8.19 14.10
CA LYS A 86 9.85 -7.09 14.36
C LYS A 86 8.42 -7.55 14.63
N ASP A 87 8.20 -8.84 14.90
CA ASP A 87 6.88 -9.41 15.15
C ASP A 87 5.83 -9.03 14.08
N GLY A 88 6.27 -8.92 12.83
CA GLY A 88 5.44 -8.56 11.68
C GLY A 88 5.18 -7.06 11.47
N GLU A 89 5.71 -6.17 12.32
CA GLU A 89 5.58 -4.72 12.15
C GLU A 89 6.37 -4.19 10.94
N ASP A 90 7.41 -4.89 10.51
CA ASP A 90 8.22 -4.55 9.33
C ASP A 90 8.62 -5.82 8.54
N GLY A 91 9.40 -5.68 7.47
CA GLY A 91 9.79 -6.80 6.61
C GLY A 91 8.66 -7.31 5.71
N ASN A 92 7.57 -6.54 5.60
CA ASN A 92 6.45 -6.84 4.74
C ASN A 92 6.76 -6.52 3.27
N VAL A 93 6.10 -7.22 2.34
CA VAL A 93 6.19 -6.97 0.89
C VAL A 93 4.80 -6.78 0.32
N SER A 94 4.60 -5.75 -0.49
CA SER A 94 3.28 -5.50 -1.08
C SER A 94 3.22 -5.88 -2.56
N VAL A 95 2.09 -6.47 -2.97
CA VAL A 95 1.78 -6.77 -4.37
C VAL A 95 0.37 -6.29 -4.72
N MET A 96 0.24 -5.60 -5.85
CA MET A 96 -1.01 -4.94 -6.26
C MET A 96 -1.91 -5.85 -7.10
N VAL A 97 -3.21 -5.81 -6.84
CA VAL A 97 -4.21 -6.42 -7.73
C VAL A 97 -4.25 -5.72 -9.09
N SER A 98 -4.77 -6.39 -10.12
CA SER A 98 -4.85 -5.79 -11.46
C SER A 98 -5.66 -4.48 -11.45
N PRO A 99 -5.14 -3.36 -12.00
CA PRO A 99 -5.89 -2.12 -12.12
C PRO A 99 -7.16 -2.26 -12.96
N LYS A 100 -7.25 -3.29 -13.81
CA LYS A 100 -8.47 -3.58 -14.60
C LYS A 100 -9.68 -3.92 -13.73
N LEU A 101 -9.46 -4.29 -12.47
CA LEU A 101 -10.49 -4.64 -11.50
C LEU A 101 -11.02 -3.42 -10.72
N ALA A 102 -10.64 -2.20 -11.11
CA ALA A 102 -10.94 -0.98 -10.34
C ALA A 102 -12.40 -0.77 -9.96
N ASN A 103 -13.32 -1.28 -10.78
CA ASN A 103 -14.76 -1.16 -10.59
C ASN A 103 -15.44 -2.52 -10.33
N ASP A 104 -14.65 -3.57 -10.02
CA ASP A 104 -15.14 -4.93 -9.77
C ASP A 104 -14.75 -5.39 -8.37
N THR A 105 -15.61 -5.10 -7.40
CA THR A 105 -15.43 -5.50 -5.99
C THR A 105 -15.27 -7.01 -5.86
N LYS A 106 -16.08 -7.82 -6.56
CA LYS A 106 -16.03 -9.29 -6.45
C LYS A 106 -14.76 -9.84 -7.09
N GLY A 107 -14.42 -9.38 -8.29
CA GLY A 107 -13.19 -9.74 -8.97
C GLY A 107 -11.95 -9.35 -8.18
N THR A 108 -11.98 -8.21 -7.48
CA THR A 108 -10.91 -7.78 -6.59
C THR A 108 -10.72 -8.73 -5.41
N ILE A 109 -11.80 -9.14 -4.75
CA ILE A 109 -11.75 -10.08 -3.62
C ILE A 109 -11.14 -11.41 -4.07
N GLU A 110 -11.60 -11.96 -5.20
CA GLU A 110 -11.07 -13.22 -5.73
C GLU A 110 -9.61 -13.09 -6.19
N ALA A 111 -9.24 -11.96 -6.80
CA ALA A 111 -7.85 -11.69 -7.17
C ALA A 111 -6.95 -11.59 -5.94
N ALA A 112 -7.40 -10.91 -4.88
CA ALA A 112 -6.68 -10.79 -3.61
C ALA A 112 -6.45 -12.16 -2.97
N LYS A 113 -7.49 -13.00 -2.88
CA LYS A 113 -7.40 -14.39 -2.38
C LYS A 113 -6.43 -15.23 -3.20
N LYS A 114 -6.56 -15.18 -4.53
CA LYS A 114 -5.69 -15.95 -5.44
C LYS A 114 -4.24 -15.52 -5.28
N LEU A 115 -3.97 -14.22 -5.26
CA LEU A 115 -2.62 -13.67 -5.16
C LEU A 115 -1.99 -13.97 -3.80
N HIS A 116 -2.72 -13.78 -2.71
CA HIS A 116 -2.28 -14.15 -1.36
C HIS A 116 -1.91 -15.64 -1.28
N LYS A 117 -2.76 -16.51 -1.83
CA LYS A 117 -2.50 -17.96 -1.89
C LYS A 117 -1.29 -18.32 -2.75
N MET A 118 -1.13 -17.66 -3.91
CA MET A 118 0.00 -17.90 -4.81
C MET A 118 1.33 -17.48 -4.19
N VAL A 119 1.36 -16.34 -3.48
CA VAL A 119 2.56 -15.89 -2.77
C VAL A 119 2.85 -16.80 -1.58
N GLY A 120 1.84 -17.10 -0.76
CA GLY A 120 1.95 -18.05 0.34
C GLY A 120 2.87 -17.60 1.49
N SER A 121 3.00 -16.29 1.71
CA SER A 121 3.81 -15.71 2.79
C SER A 121 2.93 -14.90 3.75
N PRO A 122 3.12 -14.99 5.08
CA PRO A 122 2.41 -14.14 6.04
C PRO A 122 2.81 -12.66 5.95
N SER A 123 4.01 -12.36 5.43
CA SER A 123 4.51 -10.99 5.27
C SER A 123 4.00 -10.26 4.02
N VAL A 124 3.08 -10.86 3.26
CA VAL A 124 2.57 -10.25 2.04
C VAL A 124 1.37 -9.35 2.33
N TYR A 125 1.44 -8.10 1.87
CA TYR A 125 0.29 -7.23 1.75
C TYR A 125 -0.31 -7.29 0.35
N ILE A 126 -1.63 -7.50 0.28
CA ILE A 126 -2.36 -7.26 -0.97
C ILE A 126 -2.68 -5.77 -1.08
N LYS A 127 -2.14 -5.13 -2.11
CA LYS A 127 -2.25 -3.69 -2.31
C LYS A 127 -3.50 -3.34 -3.10
N ILE A 128 -4.38 -2.55 -2.49
CA ILE A 128 -5.71 -2.19 -2.99
C ILE A 128 -5.83 -0.66 -3.02
N PRO A 129 -6.17 -0.03 -4.16
CA PRO A 129 -6.43 1.40 -4.23
C PRO A 129 -7.63 1.85 -3.38
N ALA A 130 -7.61 3.06 -2.82
CA ALA A 130 -8.69 3.60 -2.00
C ALA A 130 -9.80 4.30 -2.82
N THR A 131 -10.35 3.63 -3.84
CA THR A 131 -11.62 4.06 -4.48
C THR A 131 -12.82 3.53 -3.68
N ASP A 132 -14.03 4.04 -3.93
CA ASP A 132 -15.22 3.62 -3.17
C ASP A 132 -15.53 2.12 -3.36
N GLU A 133 -15.41 1.64 -4.60
CA GLU A 133 -15.63 0.25 -4.99
C GLU A 133 -14.60 -0.69 -4.36
N PHE A 134 -13.35 -0.22 -4.26
CA PHE A 134 -12.27 -0.97 -3.65
C PHE A 134 -12.32 -0.97 -2.12
N ILE A 135 -12.68 0.14 -1.47
CA ILE A 135 -12.85 0.19 -0.01
C ILE A 135 -13.88 -0.85 0.43
N SER A 136 -14.95 -1.02 -0.36
CA SER A 136 -15.95 -2.06 -0.14
C SER A 136 -15.36 -3.49 -0.20
N SER A 137 -14.35 -3.73 -1.04
CA SER A 137 -13.63 -5.02 -1.09
C SER A 137 -12.67 -5.24 0.06
N MET A 138 -12.10 -4.17 0.63
CA MET A 138 -11.06 -4.28 1.68
C MET A 138 -11.58 -4.98 2.92
N LYS A 139 -12.79 -4.63 3.38
CA LYS A 139 -13.43 -5.28 4.54
C LYS A 139 -13.46 -6.80 4.39
N GLU A 140 -13.93 -7.28 3.23
CA GLU A 140 -14.04 -8.72 2.94
C GLU A 140 -12.67 -9.38 2.88
N VAL A 141 -11.67 -8.75 2.25
CA VAL A 141 -10.30 -9.27 2.19
C VAL A 141 -9.69 -9.39 3.58
N ILE A 142 -9.88 -8.38 4.44
CA ILE A 142 -9.37 -8.36 5.82
C ILE A 142 -10.08 -9.40 6.69
N CYS A 143 -11.40 -9.54 6.52
CA CYS A 143 -12.21 -10.58 7.19
C CYS A 143 -11.72 -12.00 6.86
N LEU A 144 -11.17 -12.21 5.66
CA LEU A 144 -10.53 -13.48 5.26
C LEU A 144 -9.15 -13.72 5.86
N GLY A 145 -8.66 -12.80 6.71
CA GLY A 145 -7.35 -12.90 7.33
C GLY A 145 -6.20 -12.44 6.44
N ILE A 146 -6.50 -11.69 5.38
CA ILE A 146 -5.49 -11.22 4.41
C ILE A 146 -5.11 -9.79 4.75
N SER A 147 -3.84 -9.56 5.02
CA SER A 147 -3.27 -8.25 5.27
C SER A 147 -3.32 -7.37 4.02
N VAL A 148 -3.76 -6.11 4.17
CA VAL A 148 -4.00 -5.19 3.04
C VAL A 148 -3.11 -3.95 3.09
N TYR A 149 -2.62 -3.51 1.94
CA TYR A 149 -1.99 -2.20 1.78
C TYR A 149 -2.92 -1.27 1.00
N ALA A 150 -3.59 -0.35 1.68
CA ALA A 150 -4.40 0.69 1.06
C ALA A 150 -3.50 1.71 0.35
N THR A 151 -3.71 1.99 -0.94
CA THR A 151 -2.91 2.95 -1.70
C THR A 151 -3.76 3.99 -2.40
N LEU A 152 -3.14 5.06 -2.92
CA LEU A 152 -3.81 6.15 -3.63
C LEU A 152 -4.81 6.91 -2.75
N ILE A 153 -4.42 7.16 -1.50
CA ILE A 153 -5.19 7.97 -0.55
C ILE A 153 -4.71 9.43 -0.67
N PHE A 154 -5.62 10.33 -1.01
CA PHE A 154 -5.31 11.75 -1.27
C PHE A 154 -6.08 12.72 -0.38
N CYS A 155 -7.01 12.23 0.45
CA CYS A 155 -7.83 13.06 1.32
C CYS A 155 -8.29 12.35 2.59
N LEU A 156 -8.65 13.15 3.59
CA LEU A 156 -9.08 12.67 4.92
C LEU A 156 -10.32 11.78 4.87
N PRO A 157 -11.40 12.10 4.11
CA PRO A 157 -12.57 11.23 4.06
C PRO A 157 -12.26 9.83 3.51
N LYS A 158 -11.37 9.74 2.50
CA LYS A 158 -10.92 8.45 1.97
C LYS A 158 -10.04 7.70 2.97
N TYR A 159 -9.19 8.41 3.71
CA TYR A 159 -8.41 7.80 4.76
C TYR A 159 -9.29 7.26 5.90
N GLU A 160 -10.30 8.03 6.32
CA GLU A 160 -11.29 7.60 7.30
C GLU A 160 -12.02 6.34 6.85
N ALA A 161 -12.51 6.31 5.61
CA ALA A 161 -13.20 5.16 5.05
C ALA A 161 -12.30 3.91 4.96
N VAL A 162 -11.00 4.09 4.68
CA VAL A 162 -10.00 3.01 4.73
C VAL A 162 -9.82 2.47 6.16
N ILE A 163 -9.73 3.35 7.16
CA ILE A 163 -9.65 2.95 8.58
C ILE A 163 -10.91 2.19 8.99
N ASP A 164 -12.09 2.73 8.66
CA ASP A 164 -13.36 2.11 9.03
C ASP A 164 -13.52 0.74 8.35
N ALA A 165 -13.13 0.59 7.08
CA ALA A 165 -13.13 -0.71 6.40
C ALA A 165 -12.16 -1.72 7.04
N TYR A 166 -11.03 -1.26 7.57
CA TYR A 166 -10.10 -2.13 8.31
C TYR A 166 -10.71 -2.61 9.63
N LEU A 167 -11.24 -1.69 10.44
CA LEU A 167 -11.87 -2.02 11.71
C LEU A 167 -13.09 -2.93 11.49
N ASP A 168 -13.95 -2.61 10.53
CA ASP A 168 -15.10 -3.44 10.14
C ASP A 168 -14.69 -4.84 9.70
N GLY A 169 -13.54 -4.96 9.00
CA GLY A 169 -13.00 -6.23 8.53
C GLY A 169 -12.50 -7.10 9.68
N LEU A 170 -11.76 -6.51 10.62
CA LEU A 170 -11.32 -7.18 11.85
C LEU A 170 -12.51 -7.64 12.70
N GLU A 171 -13.53 -6.79 12.85
CA GLU A 171 -14.74 -7.09 13.62
C GLU A 171 -15.58 -8.21 12.99
N ALA A 172 -15.59 -8.31 11.67
CA ALA A 172 -16.27 -9.38 10.94
C ALA A 172 -15.46 -10.68 10.87
N CYS A 173 -14.16 -10.60 11.15
CA CYS A 173 -13.23 -11.72 11.04
C CYS A 173 -13.55 -12.80 12.09
N SER A 174 -13.54 -14.07 11.68
CA SER A 174 -13.71 -15.21 12.59
C SER A 174 -12.37 -15.73 13.16
N LEU A 175 -11.26 -15.04 12.88
CA LEU A 175 -9.95 -15.42 13.40
C LEU A 175 -9.91 -15.28 14.92
N THR A 176 -9.31 -16.28 15.56
CA THR A 176 -9.07 -16.26 17.01
C THR A 176 -7.92 -15.33 17.40
N ASP A 177 -7.03 -15.03 16.45
CA ASP A 177 -5.85 -14.21 16.66
C ASP A 177 -5.78 -13.13 15.56
N LEU A 178 -6.26 -11.93 15.91
CA LEU A 178 -6.32 -10.78 15.01
C LEU A 178 -4.94 -10.15 14.78
N TYR A 179 -3.93 -10.43 15.61
CA TYR A 179 -2.58 -9.88 15.44
C TYR A 179 -1.92 -10.34 14.13
N LYS A 180 -2.43 -11.43 13.53
CA LYS A 180 -1.97 -11.94 12.24
C LYS A 180 -2.43 -11.12 11.05
N VAL A 181 -3.41 -10.24 11.24
CA VAL A 181 -3.93 -9.37 10.17
C VAL A 181 -3.51 -7.95 10.45
N SER A 182 -2.68 -7.40 9.57
CA SER A 182 -2.25 -6.02 9.65
C SER A 182 -2.64 -5.25 8.40
N SER A 183 -2.57 -3.92 8.48
CA SER A 183 -2.86 -3.05 7.34
C SER A 183 -1.96 -1.84 7.34
N ALA A 184 -1.62 -1.38 6.14
CA ALA A 184 -0.85 -0.16 5.92
C ALA A 184 -1.59 0.76 4.94
N ALA A 185 -1.40 2.07 5.07
CA ALA A 185 -2.09 3.07 4.25
C ALA A 185 -1.11 4.09 3.67
N ALA A 186 -1.01 4.15 2.34
CA ALA A 186 -0.22 5.16 1.64
C ALA A 186 -1.03 6.44 1.40
N PHE A 187 -0.81 7.42 2.27
CA PHE A 187 -1.30 8.79 2.14
C PHE A 187 -0.32 9.64 1.30
N TYR A 188 -0.78 10.17 0.17
CA TYR A 188 0.09 10.84 -0.80
C TYR A 188 0.31 12.32 -0.46
N ILE A 189 1.57 12.75 -0.40
CA ILE A 189 1.96 14.13 -0.07
C ILE A 189 2.26 14.94 -1.34
N SER A 190 3.33 14.59 -2.06
CA SER A 190 3.86 15.42 -3.15
C SER A 190 2.87 15.69 -4.30
N ARG A 191 2.01 14.72 -4.62
CA ARG A 191 0.97 14.87 -5.67
C ARG A 191 -0.14 15.83 -5.25
N VAL A 192 -0.45 15.88 -3.96
CA VAL A 192 -1.46 16.79 -3.40
C VAL A 192 -0.92 18.22 -3.44
N ASP A 193 0.30 18.44 -2.95
CA ASP A 193 0.94 19.77 -2.99
C ASP A 193 1.08 20.27 -4.42
N ALA A 194 1.57 19.45 -5.36
CA ALA A 194 1.69 19.86 -6.76
C ALA A 194 0.37 20.28 -7.40
N THR A 195 -0.76 19.75 -6.92
CA THR A 195 -2.11 20.13 -7.40
C THR A 195 -2.61 21.38 -6.70
N LEU A 196 -2.39 21.50 -5.39
CA LEU A 196 -2.79 22.65 -4.60
C LEU A 196 -2.00 23.90 -4.99
N ASP A 197 -0.69 23.79 -5.12
CA ASP A 197 0.21 24.88 -5.48
C ASP A 197 -0.17 25.51 -6.82
N LYS A 198 -0.58 24.70 -7.81
CA LYS A 198 -1.11 25.21 -9.09
C LYS A 198 -2.38 26.06 -8.92
N LYS A 199 -3.24 25.70 -7.97
CA LYS A 199 -4.46 26.46 -7.67
C LYS A 199 -4.12 27.76 -6.92
N LEU A 200 -3.15 27.71 -6.02
CA LEU A 200 -2.63 28.89 -5.31
C LEU A 200 -1.97 29.87 -6.29
N ASP A 201 -1.21 29.37 -7.27
CA ASP A 201 -0.63 30.17 -8.34
C ASP A 201 -1.71 30.89 -9.17
N GLN A 202 -2.85 30.24 -9.42
CA GLN A 202 -3.99 30.85 -10.14
C GLN A 202 -4.69 31.95 -9.33
N ILE A 203 -4.69 31.85 -7.99
CA ILE A 203 -5.24 32.89 -7.12
C ILE A 203 -4.33 34.12 -7.11
N GLY A 204 -3.02 33.91 -7.06
CA GLY A 204 -2.01 34.94 -7.31
C GLY A 204 -1.87 36.04 -6.25
N THR A 205 -2.59 35.96 -5.12
CA THR A 205 -2.37 36.88 -3.99
C THR A 205 -1.14 36.47 -3.20
N THR A 206 -0.53 37.42 -2.48
CA THR A 206 0.62 37.15 -1.60
C THR A 206 0.29 36.05 -0.60
N GLU A 207 -0.89 36.11 0.01
CA GLU A 207 -1.36 35.12 1.00
C GLU A 207 -1.49 33.72 0.39
N ALA A 208 -1.93 33.61 -0.88
CA ALA A 208 -2.04 32.32 -1.55
C ALA A 208 -0.65 31.74 -1.88
N LEU A 209 0.27 32.57 -2.38
CA LEU A 209 1.63 32.13 -2.70
C LEU A 209 2.40 31.72 -1.44
N ASP A 210 2.17 32.39 -0.31
CA ASP A 210 2.76 32.06 0.99
C ASP A 210 2.29 30.69 1.55
N LEU A 211 1.21 30.11 1.00
CA LEU A 211 0.66 28.82 1.42
C LEU A 211 1.22 27.63 0.62
N LYS A 212 2.04 27.87 -0.41
CA LYS A 212 2.60 26.79 -1.25
C LYS A 212 3.45 25.81 -0.46
N GLY A 213 3.31 24.52 -0.76
CA GLY A 213 4.02 23.43 -0.09
C GLY A 213 3.62 23.18 1.37
N LYS A 214 2.58 23.85 1.90
CA LYS A 214 2.10 23.64 3.28
C LYS A 214 0.86 22.75 3.35
N GLY A 215 0.11 22.62 2.27
CA GLY A 215 -1.22 22.01 2.29
C GLY A 215 -1.21 20.50 2.53
N ALA A 216 -0.39 19.74 1.80
CA ALA A 216 -0.34 18.29 1.95
C ALA A 216 0.27 17.88 3.29
N VAL A 217 1.25 18.64 3.79
CA VAL A 217 1.81 18.42 5.13
C VAL A 217 0.75 18.66 6.21
N ALA A 218 0.00 19.76 6.13
CA ALA A 218 -1.11 20.02 7.05
C ALA A 218 -2.17 18.91 7.00
N GLN A 219 -2.49 18.42 5.80
CA GLN A 219 -3.40 17.30 5.63
C GLN A 219 -2.87 16.00 6.25
N ALA A 220 -1.57 15.73 6.16
CA ALA A 220 -0.94 14.57 6.77
C ALA A 220 -0.98 14.62 8.31
N VAL A 221 -0.80 15.80 8.89
CA VAL A 221 -0.95 16.01 10.34
C VAL A 221 -2.38 15.68 10.78
N LEU A 222 -3.38 16.16 10.04
CA LEU A 222 -4.79 15.85 10.31
C LEU A 222 -5.09 14.36 10.12
N ALA A 223 -4.48 13.71 9.13
CA ALA A 223 -4.60 12.27 8.92
C ALA A 223 -4.05 11.50 10.13
N TYR A 224 -2.87 11.89 10.62
CA TYR A 224 -2.28 11.26 11.81
C TYR A 224 -3.14 11.46 13.07
N GLN A 225 -3.73 12.63 13.27
CA GLN A 225 -4.68 12.86 14.37
C GLN A 225 -5.92 11.98 14.25
N LEU A 226 -6.46 11.81 13.04
CA LEU A 226 -7.59 10.92 12.79
C LEU A 226 -7.22 9.45 13.09
N TYR A 227 -6.03 9.01 12.69
CA TYR A 227 -5.48 7.70 13.04
C TYR A 227 -5.47 7.49 14.56
N GLN A 228 -4.84 8.41 15.31
CA GLN A 228 -4.77 8.32 16.77
C GLN A 228 -6.15 8.23 17.41
N LYS A 229 -7.12 9.00 16.89
CA LYS A 229 -8.50 8.97 17.39
C LYS A 229 -9.19 7.64 17.11
N LYS A 230 -9.10 7.11 15.89
CA LYS A 230 -9.83 5.91 15.46
C LYS A 230 -9.25 4.62 16.05
N PHE A 231 -7.94 4.56 16.29
CA PHE A 231 -7.25 3.43 16.93
C PHE A 231 -7.10 3.62 18.45
N SER A 232 -8.13 4.17 19.09
CA SER A 232 -8.21 4.32 20.54
C SER A 232 -9.65 4.21 21.02
N GLY A 233 -9.84 3.94 22.32
CA GLY A 233 -11.16 3.91 22.93
C GLY A 233 -11.93 2.61 22.65
N PRO A 234 -13.24 2.58 22.99
CA PRO A 234 -13.98 1.33 23.20
C PRO A 234 -14.07 0.39 21.99
N ARG A 235 -14.02 0.95 20.76
CA ARG A 235 -14.06 0.13 19.54
C ARG A 235 -12.75 -0.63 19.32
N TRP A 236 -11.63 0.00 19.62
CA TRP A 236 -10.29 -0.56 19.39
C TRP A 236 -9.82 -1.45 20.56
N GLU A 237 -10.18 -1.10 21.79
CA GLU A 237 -9.77 -1.81 23.01
C GLU A 237 -10.59 -3.08 23.31
N ARG A 238 -11.47 -3.49 22.39
CA ARG A 238 -12.40 -4.61 22.55
C ARG A 238 -11.71 -5.98 22.48
#